data_AF-A0AAU4IPT9-F1
#
_entry.id   AF-A0AAU4IPT9-F1
#
_cell.length_a   1.000
_cell.length_b   1.000
_cell.length_c   1.000
_cell.angle_alpha   90.00
_cell.angle_beta   90.00
_cell.angle_gamma   90.00
#
_symmetry.space_group_name_H-M   'P 1'
#
loop_
_entity.id
_entity.type
_entity.pdbx_description
1 polymer ?
#
loop_
_entity_poly.entity_id
_entity_poly.type
_entity_poly.pdbx_seq_one_letter_code
_entity_poly.pdbx_strand_id
1 'polypeptide(L)'
;MTESAENPWTPAHQAVESGDHAELTRLLDAGVDPEEVCCGMTLLLHAIDVEGDGALQSGGPLDSALTAILLAYGADPTATPEGETPRQLASSDNHDMAVRLLDRHTAALAVPVAGPRSGLWSWRRSRKD
;
A
#
# COMPACT_ATOMS: atom_id res chain seq x y z
N MET A 1 -15.09 5.39 -38.25
CA MET A 1 -15.36 4.36 -37.23
C MET A 1 -14.43 4.67 -36.09
N THR A 2 -14.99 5.02 -34.94
CA THR A 2 -14.28 5.56 -33.77
C THR A 2 -13.35 4.50 -33.17
N GLU A 3 -12.05 4.73 -33.27
CA GLU A 3 -11.05 4.11 -32.39
C GLU A 3 -11.47 4.43 -30.95
N SER A 4 -11.93 3.43 -30.21
CA SER A 4 -12.09 3.57 -28.77
C SER A 4 -10.68 3.58 -28.21
N ALA A 5 -10.23 4.73 -27.69
CA ALA A 5 -8.93 4.82 -27.03
C ALA A 5 -8.86 3.73 -25.96
N GLU A 6 -7.94 2.79 -26.11
CA GLU A 6 -7.73 1.74 -25.12
C GLU A 6 -7.33 2.41 -23.81
N ASN A 7 -8.00 2.05 -22.72
CA ASN A 7 -7.64 2.55 -21.40
C ASN A 7 -6.22 2.07 -21.07
N PRO A 8 -5.23 2.95 -20.88
CA PRO A 8 -3.86 2.54 -20.61
C PRO A 8 -3.71 1.85 -19.26
N TRP A 9 -4.69 2.00 -18.35
CA TRP A 9 -4.66 1.47 -17.00
C TRP A 9 -5.05 -0.02 -16.93
N THR A 10 -4.38 -0.76 -16.05
CA THR A 10 -4.90 -2.05 -15.57
C THR A 10 -6.23 -1.83 -14.83
N PRO A 11 -7.04 -2.88 -14.61
CA PRO A 11 -8.27 -2.75 -13.83
C PRO A 11 -8.06 -2.16 -12.42
N ALA A 12 -6.99 -2.52 -11.70
CA ALA A 12 -6.74 -1.99 -10.36
C ALA A 12 -6.18 -0.57 -10.39
N HIS A 13 -5.32 -0.22 -11.35
CA HIS A 13 -4.94 1.19 -11.54
C HIS A 13 -6.13 2.05 -11.96
N GLN A 14 -7.09 1.53 -12.74
CA GLN A 14 -8.33 2.25 -13.03
C GLN A 14 -9.18 2.49 -11.78
N ALA A 15 -9.25 1.51 -10.87
CA ALA A 15 -9.95 1.68 -9.59
C ALA A 15 -9.28 2.75 -8.72
N VAL A 16 -7.94 2.79 -8.70
CA VAL A 16 -7.15 3.85 -8.05
C VAL A 16 -7.42 5.22 -8.66
N GLU A 17 -7.27 5.37 -9.98
CA GLU A 17 -7.56 6.60 -10.74
C GLU A 17 -8.97 7.15 -10.45
N SER A 18 -9.94 6.25 -10.27
CA SER A 18 -11.34 6.63 -10.04
C SER A 18 -11.68 6.90 -8.56
N GLY A 19 -10.74 6.69 -7.63
CA GLY A 19 -11.01 6.75 -6.19
C GLY A 19 -11.94 5.65 -5.68
N ASP A 20 -12.08 4.54 -6.41
CA ASP A 20 -13.05 3.47 -6.08
C ASP A 20 -12.44 2.47 -5.09
N HIS A 21 -12.54 2.80 -3.80
CA HIS A 21 -12.10 1.94 -2.70
C HIS A 21 -12.73 0.54 -2.74
N ALA A 22 -14.00 0.43 -3.14
CA ALA A 22 -14.73 -0.82 -3.09
C ALA A 22 -14.26 -1.76 -4.20
N GLU A 23 -14.09 -1.22 -5.41
CA GLU A 23 -13.57 -2.00 -6.54
C GLU A 23 -12.10 -2.36 -6.36
N LEU A 24 -11.27 -1.44 -5.85
CA LEU A 24 -9.87 -1.74 -5.54
C LEU A 24 -9.78 -2.89 -4.53
N THR A 25 -10.53 -2.83 -3.43
CA THR A 25 -10.57 -3.89 -2.42
C THR A 25 -11.04 -5.21 -3.02
N ARG A 26 -12.09 -5.19 -3.84
CA ARG A 26 -12.61 -6.40 -4.52
C ARG A 26 -11.58 -7.04 -5.43
N LEU A 27 -10.79 -6.23 -6.15
CA LEU A 27 -9.72 -6.70 -7.04
C LEU A 27 -8.56 -7.31 -6.25
N LEU A 28 -8.14 -6.65 -5.15
CA LEU A 28 -7.10 -7.16 -4.26
C LEU A 28 -7.53 -8.48 -3.59
N ASP A 29 -8.78 -8.59 -3.14
CA ASP A 29 -9.35 -9.84 -2.61
C ASP A 29 -9.39 -10.96 -3.66
N ALA A 30 -9.52 -10.61 -4.95
CA ALA A 30 -9.46 -11.56 -6.05
C ALA A 30 -8.02 -12.01 -6.40
N GLY A 31 -7.01 -11.48 -5.70
CA GLY A 31 -5.60 -11.85 -5.86
C GLY A 31 -4.84 -11.01 -6.89
N VAL A 32 -5.32 -9.81 -7.21
CA VAL A 32 -4.48 -8.82 -7.91
C VAL A 32 -3.24 -8.52 -7.06
N ASP A 33 -2.08 -8.47 -7.72
CA ASP A 33 -0.82 -8.17 -7.06
C ASP A 33 -0.79 -6.69 -6.62
N PRO A 34 -0.67 -6.37 -5.31
CA PRO A 34 -0.56 -4.98 -4.86
C PRO A 34 0.70 -4.28 -5.38
N GLU A 35 1.70 -5.04 -5.86
CA GLU A 35 2.93 -4.51 -6.47
C GLU A 35 2.85 -4.31 -7.98
N GLU A 36 1.68 -4.52 -8.62
CA GLU A 36 1.59 -4.35 -10.06
C GLU A 36 2.02 -2.94 -10.49
N VAL A 37 2.71 -2.86 -11.62
CA VAL A 37 3.22 -1.60 -12.18
C VAL A 37 2.51 -1.31 -13.50
N CYS A 38 1.90 -0.14 -13.60
CA CYS A 38 1.31 0.40 -14.82
C CYS A 38 1.73 1.86 -14.98
N CYS A 39 2.05 2.26 -16.20
CA CYS A 39 2.51 3.63 -16.52
C CYS A 39 3.66 4.12 -15.62
N GLY A 40 4.55 3.22 -15.18
CA GLY A 40 5.70 3.55 -14.33
C GLY A 40 5.40 3.68 -12.84
N MET A 41 4.17 3.42 -12.39
CA MET A 41 3.78 3.52 -10.99
C MET A 41 3.35 2.16 -10.45
N THR A 42 3.69 1.86 -9.20
CA THR A 42 2.96 0.84 -8.43
C THR A 42 1.56 1.35 -8.11
N LEU A 43 0.64 0.47 -7.72
CA LEU A 43 -0.65 0.90 -7.18
C LEU A 43 -0.49 1.90 -6.02
N LEU A 44 0.51 1.70 -5.16
CA LEU A 44 0.76 2.58 -4.00
C LEU A 44 1.22 3.98 -4.41
N LEU A 45 2.11 4.10 -5.40
CA LEU A 45 2.51 5.41 -5.94
C LEU A 45 1.32 6.12 -6.60
N HIS A 46 0.56 5.40 -7.43
CA HIS A 46 -0.62 5.97 -8.11
C HIS A 46 -1.69 6.43 -7.09
N ALA A 47 -1.90 5.69 -6.00
CA ALA A 47 -2.84 6.10 -4.96
C ALA A 47 -2.46 7.42 -4.27
N ILE A 48 -1.18 7.61 -3.94
CA ILE A 48 -0.71 8.84 -3.30
C ILE A 48 -0.86 10.03 -4.23
N ASP A 49 -0.50 9.85 -5.51
CA ASP A 49 -0.65 10.86 -6.57
C ASP A 49 -2.11 11.30 -6.73
N VAL A 50 -3.04 10.34 -6.91
CA VAL A 50 -4.48 10.62 -7.12
C VAL A 50 -5.13 11.25 -5.89
N GLU A 51 -4.78 10.81 -4.67
CA GLU A 51 -5.28 11.43 -3.44
C GLU A 51 -4.85 12.91 -3.36
N GLY A 52 -3.57 13.19 -3.65
CA GLY A 52 -3.01 14.54 -3.69
C GLY A 52 -3.66 15.43 -4.76
N ASP A 53 -3.71 14.95 -5.99
CA ASP A 53 -4.30 15.65 -7.13
C ASP A 53 -5.80 15.88 -6.94
N GLY A 54 -6.53 14.88 -6.47
CA GLY A 54 -7.96 14.98 -6.18
C GLY A 54 -8.27 16.06 -5.15
N ALA A 55 -7.48 16.14 -4.08
CA ALA A 55 -7.62 17.19 -3.07
C ALA A 55 -7.31 18.58 -3.63
N LEU A 56 -6.23 18.71 -4.42
CA LEU A 56 -5.82 19.97 -5.05
C LEU A 56 -6.86 20.49 -6.04
N GLN A 57 -7.41 19.61 -6.87
CA GLN A 57 -8.39 19.95 -7.90
C GLN A 57 -9.77 20.27 -7.32
N SER A 58 -10.21 19.51 -6.31
CA SER A 58 -11.53 19.70 -5.70
C SER A 58 -11.55 20.79 -4.63
N GLY A 59 -10.39 21.14 -4.05
CA GLY A 59 -10.30 21.94 -2.82
C GLY A 59 -10.85 21.22 -1.59
N GLY A 60 -11.09 19.91 -1.70
CA GLY A 60 -11.58 19.05 -0.64
C GLY A 60 -10.49 18.66 0.37
N PRO A 61 -10.87 17.94 1.44
CA PRO A 61 -9.88 17.40 2.36
C PRO A 61 -9.03 16.34 1.66
N LEU A 62 -7.72 16.36 1.92
CA LEU A 62 -6.81 15.30 1.53
C LEU A 62 -7.04 14.08 2.42
N ASP A 63 -7.33 12.93 1.80
CA ASP A 63 -7.50 11.63 2.47
C ASP A 63 -6.39 10.64 2.08
N SER A 64 -6.28 9.53 2.82
CA SER A 64 -5.29 8.46 2.58
C SER A 64 -5.94 7.08 2.46
N ALA A 65 -7.18 7.02 1.97
CA ALA A 65 -7.96 5.79 2.04
C ALA A 65 -7.42 4.70 1.09
N LEU A 66 -7.08 5.04 -0.16
CA LEU A 66 -6.45 4.11 -1.10
C LEU A 66 -5.06 3.70 -0.61
N THR A 67 -4.28 4.67 -0.13
CA THR A 67 -2.97 4.42 0.47
C THR A 67 -3.06 3.41 1.63
N ALA A 68 -4.02 3.58 2.53
CA ALA A 68 -4.23 2.68 3.66
C ALA A 68 -4.68 1.27 3.22
N ILE A 69 -5.55 1.17 2.21
CA ILE A 69 -5.98 -0.12 1.65
C ILE A 69 -4.76 -0.88 1.11
N LEU A 70 -3.97 -0.27 0.23
CA LEU A 70 -2.84 -0.94 -0.40
C LEU A 70 -1.79 -1.40 0.61
N LEU A 71 -1.47 -0.58 1.61
CA LEU A 71 -0.57 -0.96 2.70
C LEU A 71 -1.14 -2.12 3.54
N ALA A 72 -2.46 -2.19 3.74
CA ALA A 72 -3.10 -3.31 4.44
C ALA A 72 -3.04 -4.62 3.65
N TYR A 73 -3.05 -4.55 2.32
CA TYR A 73 -2.85 -5.70 1.42
C TYR A 73 -1.38 -6.05 1.19
N GLY A 74 -0.45 -5.34 1.85
CA GLY A 74 0.96 -5.68 1.84
C GLY A 74 1.79 -4.98 0.78
N ALA A 75 1.28 -3.87 0.20
CA ALA A 75 2.09 -3.05 -0.69
C ALA A 75 3.39 -2.60 -0.01
N ASP A 76 4.53 -2.71 -0.70
CA ASP A 76 5.84 -2.33 -0.20
C ASP A 76 5.96 -0.79 -0.15
N PRO A 77 6.06 -0.18 1.05
CA PRO A 77 6.14 1.27 1.19
C PRO A 77 7.46 1.86 0.66
N THR A 78 8.39 1.02 0.19
CA THR A 78 9.70 1.41 -0.31
C THR A 78 9.90 1.14 -1.81
N ALA A 79 8.91 0.56 -2.49
CA ALA A 79 9.01 0.24 -3.92
C ALA A 79 9.16 1.49 -4.80
N THR A 80 10.12 1.48 -5.72
CA THR A 80 10.46 2.63 -6.58
C THR A 80 10.66 2.22 -8.05
N PRO A 81 9.59 1.87 -8.79
CA PRO A 81 9.72 1.44 -10.19
C PRO A 81 10.50 2.44 -11.06
N GLU A 82 10.29 3.75 -10.86
CA GLU A 82 10.96 4.83 -11.59
C GLU A 82 11.88 5.69 -10.70
N GLY A 83 12.29 5.17 -9.53
CA GLY A 83 13.29 5.79 -8.65
C GLY A 83 12.77 6.79 -7.61
N GLU A 84 11.47 7.09 -7.59
CA GLU A 84 10.82 7.84 -6.52
C GLU A 84 10.16 6.90 -5.49
N THR A 85 10.38 7.17 -4.21
CA THR A 85 9.72 6.44 -3.12
C THR A 85 8.32 6.99 -2.84
N PRO A 86 7.35 6.14 -2.42
CA PRO A 86 6.04 6.58 -1.95
C PRO A 86 6.15 7.69 -0.88
N ARG A 87 7.16 7.60 0.00
CA ARG A 87 7.39 8.59 1.05
C ARG A 87 7.87 9.94 0.51
N GLN A 88 8.70 9.95 -0.54
CA GLN A 88 9.16 11.18 -1.19
C GLN A 88 7.99 11.91 -1.86
N LEU A 89 7.18 11.18 -2.63
CA LEU A 89 5.97 11.72 -3.28
C LEU A 89 4.97 12.28 -2.25
N ALA A 90 4.63 11.49 -1.23
CA ALA A 90 3.75 11.97 -0.16
C ALA A 90 4.30 13.22 0.56
N SER A 91 5.62 13.39 0.64
CA SER A 91 6.22 14.58 1.24
C SER A 91 6.20 15.80 0.32
N SER A 92 6.38 15.63 -1.00
CA SER A 92 6.28 16.75 -1.96
C SER A 92 4.87 17.34 -1.98
N ASP A 93 3.88 16.48 -1.78
CA ASP A 93 2.46 16.83 -1.88
C ASP A 93 1.87 17.33 -0.56
N ASN A 94 2.69 17.37 0.50
CA ASN A 94 2.25 17.67 1.88
C ASN A 94 1.16 16.70 2.38
N HIS A 95 1.25 15.43 1.96
CA HIS A 95 0.34 14.36 2.32
C HIS A 95 0.71 13.73 3.67
N ASP A 96 0.54 14.51 4.73
CA ASP A 96 1.00 14.18 6.09
C ASP A 96 0.50 12.82 6.59
N MET A 97 -0.74 12.43 6.25
CA MET A 97 -1.29 11.15 6.70
C MET A 97 -0.63 9.98 5.96
N ALA A 98 -0.44 10.08 4.64
CA ALA A 98 0.28 9.07 3.88
C ALA A 98 1.73 8.90 4.39
N VAL A 99 2.44 10.01 4.66
CA VAL A 99 3.79 9.97 5.28
C VAL A 99 3.79 9.15 6.58
N ARG A 100 2.81 9.39 7.47
CA ARG A 100 2.72 8.67 8.75
C ARG A 100 2.40 7.19 8.58
N LEU A 101 1.57 6.83 7.61
CA LEU A 101 1.27 5.43 7.28
C LEU A 101 2.52 4.71 6.75
N LEU A 102 3.22 5.33 5.81
CA LEU A 102 4.43 4.79 5.20
C LEU A 102 5.55 4.59 6.23
N ASP A 103 5.80 5.59 7.09
CA ASP A 103 6.80 5.50 8.16
C ASP A 103 6.48 4.36 9.13
N ARG A 104 5.19 4.17 9.47
CA ARG A 104 4.74 3.09 10.35
C ARG A 104 4.96 1.72 9.73
N HIS A 105 4.60 1.53 8.46
CA HIS A 105 4.78 0.25 7.76
C HIS A 105 6.26 -0.07 7.57
N THR A 106 7.07 0.92 7.19
CA THR A 106 8.52 0.76 7.03
C THR A 106 9.19 0.37 8.33
N ALA A 107 8.84 1.03 9.44
CA ALA A 107 9.36 0.69 10.76
C ALA A 107 8.97 -0.73 11.19
N ALA A 108 7.77 -1.20 10.83
CA ALA A 108 7.34 -2.56 11.14
C ALA A 108 8.15 -3.62 10.37
N LEU A 109 8.57 -3.34 9.13
CA LEU A 109 9.46 -4.21 8.35
C LEU A 109 10.89 -4.24 8.91
N ALA A 110 11.34 -3.17 9.56
CA ALA A 110 12.70 -3.04 10.10
C ALA A 110 12.92 -3.74 11.46
N VAL A 111 11.86 -4.20 12.14
CA VAL A 111 12.02 -4.93 13.41
C VAL A 111 12.44 -6.37 13.13
N PRO A 112 13.68 -6.79 13.44
CA PRO A 112 14.04 -8.20 13.31
C PRO A 112 13.16 -9.02 14.25
N VAL A 113 12.51 -10.06 13.71
CA VAL A 113 11.84 -11.06 14.55
C VAL A 113 12.87 -11.59 15.54
N ALA A 114 12.71 -11.24 16.82
CA ALA A 114 13.52 -11.81 17.87
C ALA A 114 13.33 -13.33 17.80
N GLY A 115 14.41 -14.06 17.51
CA GLY A 115 14.40 -15.52 17.35
C GLY A 115 13.76 -16.23 18.55
N PRO A 116 13.38 -17.51 18.38
CA PRO A 116 12.51 -18.22 19.32
C PRO A 116 13.04 -18.14 20.74
N ARG A 117 12.21 -17.64 21.66
CA ARG A 117 12.47 -17.64 23.10
C ARG A 117 12.66 -19.09 23.54
N SER A 118 13.92 -19.52 23.60
CA SER A 118 14.35 -20.80 24.15
C SER A 118 14.15 -20.75 25.68
N GLY A 119 12.90 -20.78 26.10
CA GLY A 119 12.49 -20.98 27.48
C GLY A 119 12.32 -22.46 27.72
N LEU A 120 13.34 -23.07 28.32
CA LEU A 120 13.38 -24.45 28.78
C LEU A 120 12.22 -24.74 29.75
N TRP A 121 11.10 -25.28 29.27
CA TRP A 121 10.11 -25.90 30.14
C TRP A 121 10.60 -27.31 30.48
N SER A 122 11.34 -27.45 31.57
CA SER A 122 11.62 -28.76 32.16
C SER A 122 10.35 -29.28 32.85
N TRP A 123 9.61 -30.18 32.19
CA TRP A 123 8.55 -30.93 32.86
C TRP A 123 9.16 -32.17 33.52
N ARG A 124 9.40 -32.08 34.84
CA ARG A 124 9.73 -33.24 35.68
C ARG A 124 8.46 -34.07 35.87
N ARG A 125 8.31 -35.16 35.14
CA ARG A 125 7.26 -36.15 35.41
C ARG A 125 7.66 -36.96 36.64
N SER A 126 7.12 -36.60 37.80
CA SER A 126 7.16 -37.45 38.98
C SER A 126 6.25 -38.64 38.73
N ARG A 127 6.81 -39.83 38.52
CA ARG A 127 6.07 -41.07 38.77
C ARG A 127 6.08 -41.28 40.28
N LYS A 128 4.90 -41.36 40.89
CA LYS A 128 4.69 -42.17 42.07
C LYS A 128 3.71 -43.27 41.67
N ASP A 129 4.24 -44.47 41.77
CA ASP A 129 3.62 -45.79 42.02
C ASP A 129 2.28 -46.11 41.36
#